data_AF-A0A835IX09-F1
#
_entry.id   AF-A0A835IX09-F1
#
_cell.length_a   1.000
_cell.length_b   1.000
_cell.length_c   1.000
_cell.angle_alpha   90.00
_cell.angle_beta   90.00
_cell.angle_gamma   90.00
#
_symmetry.space_group_name_H-M   'P 1'
#
loop_
_entity.id
_entity.type
_entity.pdbx_description
1 polymer ?
#
loop_
_entity_poly.entity_id
_entity_poly.type
_entity_poly.pdbx_seq_one_letter_code
_entity_poly.pdbx_strand_id
1 'polypeptide(L)'
;MLADLIQLRKASMLNDAQVAKILNEISRRIVRDKGPVVMDISGYSEKGFKRKLVVQALLGKIFYLSELPEFYSRESSLIIKEIFGVTDEDAVTLRTHTLSEAGDVDSIQKMVGISDSEQSEDESFVASQE
;
A
#
# COMPACT_ATOMS: atom_id res chain seq x y z
N MET A 1 14.52 -1.47 8.71
CA MET A 1 13.15 -1.01 8.43
C MET A 1 12.10 -1.70 9.31
N LEU A 2 11.95 -3.04 9.26
CA LEU A 2 10.96 -3.75 10.11
C LEU A 2 11.32 -3.76 11.60
N ALA A 3 12.59 -4.06 11.91
CA ALA A 3 13.13 -3.99 13.26
C ALA A 3 12.94 -2.58 13.87
N ASP A 4 13.14 -1.53 13.08
CA ASP A 4 12.94 -0.14 13.52
C ASP A 4 11.49 0.14 13.85
N LEU A 5 10.53 -0.43 13.11
CA LEU A 5 9.11 -0.27 13.40
C LEU A 5 8.69 -1.00 14.69
N ILE A 6 9.26 -2.19 14.93
CA ILE A 6 9.09 -2.92 16.20
C ILE A 6 9.71 -2.13 17.36
N GLN A 7 10.90 -1.58 17.17
CA GLN A 7 11.55 -0.73 18.17
C GLN A 7 10.74 0.55 18.44
N LEU A 8 10.21 1.19 17.39
CA LEU A 8 9.36 2.37 17.50
C LEU A 8 8.09 2.07 18.28
N ARG A 9 7.43 0.93 18.01
CA ARG A 9 6.28 0.47 18.79
C ARG A 9 6.62 0.36 20.28
N LYS A 10 7.73 -0.30 20.60
CA LYS A 10 8.20 -0.50 21.98
C LYS A 10 8.54 0.84 22.66
N ALA A 11 9.29 1.70 21.99
CA ALA A 11 9.70 3.01 22.50
C ALA A 11 8.51 3.96 22.70
N SER A 12 7.49 3.86 21.84
CA SER A 12 6.25 4.64 21.94
C SER A 12 5.25 4.07 22.95
N MET A 13 5.56 2.91 23.56
CA MET A 13 4.70 2.19 24.51
C MET A 13 3.27 1.94 23.99
N LEU A 14 3.13 1.71 22.68
CA LEU A 14 1.82 1.47 22.07
C LEU A 14 1.35 0.04 22.37
N ASN A 15 0.18 -0.07 22.98
CA ASN A 15 -0.50 -1.36 23.17
C ASN A 15 -1.18 -1.84 21.89
N ASP A 16 -1.59 -3.11 21.87
CA ASP A 16 -2.20 -3.77 20.70
C ASP A 16 -3.43 -3.02 20.18
N ALA A 17 -4.31 -2.55 21.07
CA ALA A 17 -5.52 -1.82 20.67
C ALA A 17 -5.20 -0.50 19.96
N GLN A 18 -4.17 0.23 20.43
CA GLN A 18 -3.70 1.45 19.78
C GLN A 18 -3.05 1.13 18.43
N VAL A 19 -2.23 0.08 18.36
CA VAL A 19 -1.63 -0.38 17.09
C VAL A 19 -2.72 -0.75 16.08
N ALA A 20 -3.74 -1.51 16.48
CA ALA A 20 -4.86 -1.85 15.62
C ALA A 20 -5.61 -0.62 15.10
N LYS A 21 -5.87 0.36 15.97
CA LYS A 21 -6.50 1.63 15.57
C LYS A 21 -5.66 2.36 14.51
N ILE A 22 -4.35 2.41 14.70
CA ILE A 22 -3.41 3.05 13.77
C ILE A 22 -3.40 2.30 12.42
N LEU A 23 -3.29 0.97 12.43
CA LEU A 23 -3.28 0.16 11.21
C LEU A 23 -4.60 0.27 10.44
N ASN A 24 -5.74 0.23 11.13
CA ASN A 24 -7.05 0.45 10.52
C ASN A 24 -7.18 1.87 9.93
N GLU A 25 -6.66 2.88 10.62
CA GLU A 25 -6.68 4.27 10.12
C GLU A 25 -5.79 4.45 8.89
N ILE A 26 -4.58 3.92 8.89
CA ILE A 26 -3.68 3.93 7.73
C ILE A 26 -4.36 3.21 6.55
N SER A 27 -4.98 2.06 6.80
CA SER A 27 -5.69 1.29 5.78
C SER A 27 -6.82 2.11 5.14
N ARG A 28 -7.64 2.79 5.95
CA ARG A 28 -8.71 3.67 5.46
C ARG A 28 -8.18 4.83 4.63
N ARG A 29 -7.07 5.45 5.03
CA ARG A 29 -6.44 6.53 4.26
C ARG A 29 -5.97 6.04 2.90
N ILE A 30 -5.30 4.89 2.85
CA ILE A 30 -4.84 4.28 1.59
C ILE A 30 -6.03 4.02 0.67
N VAL A 31 -7.09 3.38 1.17
CA VAL A 31 -8.28 3.06 0.36
C VAL A 31 -9.02 4.32 -0.10
N ARG A 32 -9.11 5.35 0.74
CA ARG A 32 -9.69 6.63 0.35
C ARG A 32 -8.90 7.30 -0.77
N ASP A 33 -7.57 7.26 -0.69
CA ASP A 33 -6.70 8.01 -1.60
C ASP A 33 -6.40 7.24 -2.90
N LYS A 34 -6.39 5.90 -2.87
CA LYS A 34 -5.98 5.03 -3.99
C LYS A 34 -7.05 4.04 -4.45
N GLY A 35 -8.16 3.93 -3.72
CA GLY A 35 -9.21 2.94 -3.94
C GLY A 35 -8.92 1.59 -3.25
N PRO A 36 -9.91 0.67 -3.25
CA PRO A 36 -9.75 -0.67 -2.72
C PRO A 36 -8.81 -1.52 -3.58
N VAL A 37 -8.45 -2.71 -3.07
CA VAL A 37 -7.66 -3.68 -3.82
C VAL A 37 -8.47 -4.21 -4.99
N VAL A 38 -7.77 -4.40 -6.11
CA VAL A 38 -8.30 -5.07 -7.30
C VAL A 38 -7.39 -6.26 -7.56
N MET A 39 -7.92 -7.47 -7.56
CA MET A 39 -7.13 -8.70 -7.79
C MET A 39 -6.84 -8.92 -9.28
N ASP A 40 -7.86 -8.76 -10.13
CA ASP A 40 -7.70 -8.82 -11.59
C ASP A 40 -7.37 -7.43 -12.15
N ILE A 41 -6.10 -7.27 -12.53
CA ILE A 41 -5.57 -6.03 -13.09
C ILE A 41 -5.48 -6.07 -14.63
N SER A 42 -6.09 -7.06 -15.27
CA SER A 42 -6.21 -7.09 -16.73
C SER A 42 -7.07 -5.92 -17.24
N GLY A 43 -6.74 -5.42 -18.43
CA GLY A 43 -7.47 -4.31 -19.06
C GLY A 43 -7.14 -2.91 -18.53
N TYR A 44 -6.26 -2.77 -17.53
CA TYR A 44 -5.76 -1.47 -17.10
C TYR A 44 -4.64 -0.96 -18.04
N SER A 45 -4.58 0.36 -18.23
CA SER A 45 -3.39 1.00 -18.81
C SER A 45 -2.17 0.78 -17.92
N GLU A 46 -0.97 0.90 -18.44
CA GLU A 46 0.27 0.71 -17.66
C GLU A 46 0.30 1.59 -16.40
N LYS A 47 -0.12 2.86 -16.53
CA LYS A 47 -0.23 3.80 -15.40
C LYS A 47 -1.29 3.34 -14.39
N GLY A 48 -2.41 2.81 -14.85
CA GLY A 48 -3.47 2.26 -14.01
C GLY A 48 -3.01 0.99 -13.27
N PHE A 49 -2.39 0.08 -14.00
CA PHE A 49 -1.80 -1.16 -13.49
C PHE A 49 -0.80 -0.90 -12.36
N LYS A 50 0.17 0.01 -12.57
CA LYS A 50 1.15 0.41 -11.55
C LYS A 50 0.47 0.93 -10.28
N ARG A 51 -0.57 1.75 -10.42
CA ARG A 51 -1.33 2.26 -9.26
C ARG A 51 -2.02 1.13 -8.48
N LYS A 52 -2.57 0.12 -9.17
CA LYS A 52 -3.22 -1.04 -8.53
C LYS A 52 -2.23 -1.93 -7.80
N LEU A 53 -1.06 -2.20 -8.39
CA LEU A 53 0.03 -2.94 -7.74
C LEU A 53 0.50 -2.27 -6.44
N VAL A 54 0.60 -0.94 -6.42
CA VAL A 54 0.99 -0.22 -5.20
C VAL A 54 0.00 -0.47 -4.05
N VAL A 55 -1.31 -0.53 -4.33
CA VAL A 55 -2.32 -0.82 -3.30
C VAL A 55 -2.20 -2.26 -2.80
N GLN A 56 -2.02 -3.21 -3.71
CA GLN A 56 -1.78 -4.63 -3.37
C GLN A 56 -0.55 -4.81 -2.48
N ALA A 57 0.58 -4.18 -2.83
CA ALA A 57 1.81 -4.24 -2.05
C ALA A 57 1.67 -3.56 -0.68
N LEU A 58 0.94 -2.44 -0.59
CA LEU A 58 0.67 -1.77 0.69
C LEU A 58 -0.17 -2.65 1.62
N LEU A 59 -1.22 -3.29 1.10
CA LEU A 59 -1.99 -4.28 1.88
C LEU A 59 -1.08 -5.40 2.36
N GLY A 60 -0.28 -6.02 1.48
CA GLY A 60 0.60 -7.13 1.84
C GLY A 60 1.56 -6.77 2.97
N LYS A 61 2.14 -5.56 2.95
CA LYS A 61 3.00 -5.05 4.03
C LYS A 61 2.26 -4.84 5.35
N ILE A 62 1.08 -4.20 5.30
CA ILE A 62 0.27 -3.94 6.50
C ILE A 62 -0.20 -5.27 7.11
N PHE A 63 -0.64 -6.20 6.27
CA PHE A 63 -1.10 -7.52 6.70
C PHE A 63 0.05 -8.32 7.31
N TYR A 64 1.22 -8.35 6.66
CA TYR A 64 2.41 -8.99 7.22
C TYR A 64 2.78 -8.44 8.61
N LEU A 65 2.80 -7.10 8.77
CA LEU A 65 3.07 -6.48 10.07
C LEU A 65 2.05 -6.90 11.14
N SER A 66 0.76 -7.01 10.77
CA SER A 66 -0.29 -7.42 11.70
C SER A 66 -0.21 -8.88 12.13
N GLU A 67 0.54 -9.73 11.43
CA GLU A 67 0.74 -11.13 11.80
C GLU A 67 1.97 -11.35 12.69
N LEU A 68 2.85 -10.35 12.84
CA LEU A 68 4.06 -10.47 13.64
C LEU A 68 3.73 -10.38 15.13
N PRO A 69 4.00 -11.42 15.95
CA PRO A 69 3.70 -11.39 17.38
C PRO A 69 4.38 -10.23 18.12
N GLU A 70 5.57 -9.82 17.69
CA GLU A 70 6.33 -8.71 18.27
C GLU A 70 5.74 -7.34 17.92
N PHE A 71 4.88 -7.26 16.91
CA PHE A 71 4.24 -6.04 16.45
C PHE A 71 2.75 -5.97 16.78
N TYR A 72 2.06 -7.11 16.81
CA TYR A 72 0.65 -7.21 17.13
C TYR A 72 0.29 -8.63 17.59
N SER A 73 -0.22 -8.78 18.81
CA SER A 73 -0.42 -10.07 19.49
C SER A 73 -1.80 -10.69 19.20
N ARG A 74 -2.48 -10.24 18.14
CA ARG A 74 -3.72 -10.81 17.56
C ARG A 74 -5.04 -10.55 18.30
N GLU A 75 -5.06 -9.81 19.42
CA GLU A 75 -6.25 -9.67 20.29
C GLU A 75 -7.11 -8.41 20.10
N SER A 76 -7.23 -7.85 18.89
CA SER A 76 -8.17 -6.73 18.72
C SER A 76 -8.68 -6.51 17.29
N SER A 77 -9.67 -5.62 17.21
CA SER A 77 -10.49 -5.06 16.11
C SER A 77 -9.85 -4.76 14.73
N LEU A 78 -8.84 -5.51 14.28
CA LEU A 78 -8.27 -5.34 12.95
C LEU A 78 -9.28 -5.76 11.89
N ILE A 79 -9.61 -4.80 11.03
CA ILE A 79 -10.57 -4.96 9.92
C ILE A 79 -9.89 -4.57 8.61
N ILE A 80 -8.56 -4.76 8.51
CA ILE A 80 -7.75 -4.39 7.34
C ILE A 80 -8.33 -5.03 6.07
N LYS A 81 -8.66 -6.32 6.12
CA LYS A 81 -9.22 -7.07 4.98
C LYS A 81 -10.54 -6.47 4.50
N GLU A 82 -11.44 -6.15 5.42
CA GLU A 82 -12.72 -5.51 5.13
C GLU A 82 -12.53 -4.11 4.53
N ILE A 83 -11.61 -3.31 5.08
CA ILE A 83 -11.31 -1.97 4.57
C ILE A 83 -10.81 -2.03 3.12
N PHE A 84 -9.92 -2.97 2.81
CA PHE A 84 -9.37 -3.13 1.47
C PHE A 84 -10.28 -3.89 0.50
N GLY A 85 -11.37 -4.49 1.00
CA GLY A 85 -12.33 -5.25 0.21
C GLY A 85 -11.78 -6.58 -0.30
N VAL A 86 -10.95 -7.26 0.49
CA VAL A 86 -10.29 -8.51 0.10
C VAL A 86 -10.79 -9.71 0.91
N THR A 87 -10.72 -10.88 0.30
CA THR A 87 -10.91 -12.16 1.00
C THR A 87 -9.68 -12.55 1.81
N ASP A 88 -9.80 -13.61 2.60
CA ASP A 88 -8.69 -14.15 3.38
C ASP A 88 -7.62 -14.74 2.46
N GLU A 89 -8.06 -15.42 1.40
CA GLU A 89 -7.23 -16.01 0.37
C GLU A 89 -6.43 -14.94 -0.40
N ASP A 90 -7.08 -13.82 -0.75
CA ASP A 90 -6.43 -12.68 -1.39
C ASP A 90 -5.34 -12.09 -0.49
N ALA A 91 -5.65 -11.89 0.80
CA ALA A 91 -4.70 -11.32 1.75
C ALA A 91 -3.45 -12.19 1.92
N VAL A 92 -3.63 -13.52 2.01
CA VAL A 92 -2.53 -14.48 2.08
C VAL A 92 -1.69 -14.47 0.79
N THR A 93 -2.35 -14.40 -0.37
CA THR A 93 -1.70 -14.34 -1.68
C THR A 93 -0.84 -13.08 -1.79
N LEU A 94 -1.40 -11.91 -1.51
CA LEU A 94 -0.71 -10.62 -1.60
C LEU A 94 0.45 -10.49 -0.59
N ARG A 95 0.28 -11.04 0.61
CA ARG A 95 1.35 -11.12 1.61
C ARG A 95 2.51 -11.99 1.14
N THR A 96 2.23 -13.11 0.48
CA THR A 96 3.26 -13.99 -0.08
C THR A 96 4.02 -13.31 -1.24
N HIS A 97 3.30 -12.66 -2.15
CA HIS A 97 3.93 -11.91 -3.25
C HIS A 97 4.82 -10.77 -2.74
N THR A 98 4.35 -10.02 -1.74
CA THR A 98 5.14 -8.94 -1.11
C THR A 98 6.45 -9.45 -0.52
N LEU A 99 6.47 -10.65 0.07
CA LEU A 99 7.68 -11.27 0.61
C LEU A 99 8.65 -11.76 -0.49
N SER A 100 8.11 -12.24 -1.61
CA SER A 100 8.89 -12.65 -2.78
C SER A 100 9.53 -11.45 -3.50
N GLU A 101 8.81 -10.33 -3.60
CA GLU A 101 9.26 -9.10 -4.25
C GLU A 101 10.23 -8.27 -3.38
N ALA A 102 10.23 -8.44 -2.06
CA ALA A 102 11.19 -7.80 -1.16
C ALA A 102 12.65 -8.24 -1.40
N GLY A 103 12.87 -9.32 -2.16
CA GLY A 103 14.19 -9.77 -2.64
C GLY A 103 14.56 -9.27 -4.04
N ASP A 104 13.66 -8.60 -4.76
CA ASP A 104 13.83 -8.18 -6.16
C ASP A 104 13.38 -6.73 -6.38
N VAL A 105 13.95 -5.84 -5.58
CA VAL A 105 13.72 -4.38 -5.68
C VAL A 105 14.19 -3.84 -7.05
N ASP A 106 15.16 -4.51 -7.67
CA ASP A 106 15.70 -4.17 -8.99
C ASP A 106 14.70 -4.45 -10.13
N SER A 107 13.90 -5.53 -10.09
CA SER A 107 12.84 -5.77 -11.07
C SER A 107 11.67 -4.79 -10.93
N ILE A 108 11.35 -4.37 -9.70
CA ILE A 108 10.36 -3.31 -9.47
C ILE A 108 10.88 -1.98 -10.03
N GLN A 109 12.13 -1.62 -9.77
CA GLN A 109 12.73 -0.37 -10.25
C GLN A 109 12.92 -0.34 -11.77
N LYS A 110 13.20 -1.48 -12.41
CA LYS A 110 13.25 -1.58 -13.89
C LYS A 110 11.88 -1.51 -14.56
N MET A 111 10.81 -1.98 -13.91
CA MET A 111 9.44 -1.81 -14.42
C MET A 111 8.85 -0.43 -14.08
N VAL A 112 9.32 0.17 -12.99
CA VAL A 112 9.00 1.53 -12.53
C VAL A 112 10.05 2.49 -13.09
N GLY A 113 10.10 2.62 -14.41
CA GLY A 113 10.84 3.67 -15.09
C GLY A 113 10.28 5.05 -14.74
N ILE A 114 10.57 5.54 -13.53
CA ILE A 114 10.34 6.93 -13.13
C ILE A 114 11.49 7.73 -13.75
N SER A 115 11.40 7.97 -15.05
CA SER A 115 11.93 9.17 -15.67
C SER A 115 10.76 9.81 -16.38
N ASP A 116 9.93 10.51 -15.61
CA ASP A 116 9.16 11.61 -16.16
C ASP A 116 9.61 12.86 -15.42
N SER A 117 10.57 13.53 -16.06
CA SER A 117 10.84 14.94 -15.88
C SER A 117 9.51 15.69 -15.97
N GLU A 118 9.28 16.59 -15.02
CA GLU A 118 8.14 17.49 -15.01
C GLU A 118 8.04 18.22 -16.35
N GLN A 119 6.93 18.04 -17.08
CA GLN A 119 6.51 18.98 -18.12
C GLN A 119 5.28 19.70 -17.61
N SER A 120 5.51 20.94 -17.17
CA SER A 120 4.50 21.97 -16.96
C SER A 120 3.91 22.36 -18.31
N GLU A 121 2.67 21.98 -18.57
CA GLU A 121 1.88 22.54 -19.66
C GLU A 121 1.27 23.86 -19.18
N ASP A 122 1.94 24.97 -19.52
CA ASP A 122 1.40 26.32 -19.43
C ASP A 122 0.55 26.54 -20.70
N GLU A 123 -0.77 26.39 -20.59
CA GLU A 123 -1.70 26.62 -21.71
C GLU A 123 -1.74 28.11 -22.06
N SER A 124 -1.07 28.47 -23.14
CA SER A 124 -1.20 29.76 -23.82
C SER A 124 -2.60 29.90 -24.46
N PHE A 125 -3.50 30.63 -23.81
CA PHE A 125 -4.72 31.11 -24.48
C PHE A 125 -4.38 32.28 -25.41
N VAL A 126 -4.37 31.99 -26.71
CA VAL A 126 -4.30 32.96 -27.79
C VAL A 126 -5.64 33.67 -27.88
N ALA A 127 -5.65 35.00 -27.68
CA ALA A 127 -6.77 35.85 -28.09
C ALA A 127 -6.31 36.70 -29.28
N SER A 128 -7.00 36.55 -30.41
CA SER A 128 -6.87 37.43 -31.58
C SER A 128 -8.22 37.62 -32.23
N GLN A 129 -8.47 38.88 -32.62
CA GLN A 129 -9.59 39.44 -33.40
C GLN A 129 -10.85 39.70 -32.56
N GLU A 130 -11.42 40.91 -32.53
CA GLU A 130 -11.59 41.94 -33.58
C GLU A 130 -11.05 43.34 -33.23
#